data_AF-A0A8J7N5Q3-F1
#
_entry.id   AF-A0A8J7N5Q3-F1
#
_cell.length_a   1.000
_cell.length_b   1.000
_cell.length_c   1.000
_cell.angle_alpha   90.00
_cell.angle_beta   90.00
_cell.angle_gamma   90.00
#
_symmetry.space_group_name_H-M   'P 1'
#
loop_
_entity.id
_entity.type
_entity.pdbx_description
1 polymer ?
#
loop_
_entity_poly.entity_id
_entity_poly.type
_entity_poly.pdbx_seq_one_letter_code
_entity_poly.pdbx_strand_id
1 'polypeptide(L)' 'MDGIGKFLEMGGYAAYVWPALGLTVLVLAGLLVASVKSVRRREAELARLEAEAGRGDEG' A
#
# COMPACT_ATOMS: atom_id res chain seq x y z
N MET A 1 -29.77 4.42 12.27
CA MET A 1 -28.43 4.03 11.76
C MET A 1 -28.41 2.51 11.62
N ASP A 2 -29.29 1.94 10.78
CA ASP A 2 -29.65 0.50 10.88
C ASP A 2 -29.50 -0.25 9.54
N GLY A 3 -28.99 0.43 8.50
CA GLY A 3 -28.89 -0.13 7.15
C GLY A 3 -27.71 -1.09 6.96
N ILE A 4 -26.56 -0.80 7.59
CA ILE A 4 -25.33 -1.59 7.42
C ILE A 4 -25.46 -2.95 8.12
N GLY A 5 -26.04 -2.98 9.33
CA GLY A 5 -26.28 -4.22 10.08
C GLY A 5 -27.25 -5.18 9.34
N LYS A 6 -28.34 -4.65 8.78
CA LYS A 6 -29.33 -5.45 8.03
C LYS A 6 -28.79 -6.04 6.72
N PHE A 7 -27.83 -5.36 6.09
CA PHE A 7 -27.13 -5.85 4.88
C PHE A 7 -26.13 -6.97 5.19
N LEU A 8 -25.53 -6.93 6.39
CA LEU A 8 -24.68 -8.00 6.93
C LEU A 8 -25.50 -9.21 7.40
N GLU A 9 -26.69 -8.97 7.94
CA GLU A 9 -27.61 -10.00 8.47
C GLU A 9 -28.56 -10.63 7.44
N MET A 10 -28.49 -10.31 6.14
CA MET A 10 -29.12 -11.14 5.09
C MET A 10 -28.32 -12.44 4.84
N GLY A 11 -28.07 -13.16 5.93
CA GLY A 11 -28.17 -14.61 6.10
C GLY A 11 -27.19 -15.54 5.39
N GLY A 12 -26.45 -15.13 4.37
CA GLY A 12 -25.59 -16.10 3.67
C GLY A 12 -24.60 -15.56 2.66
N TYR A 13 -24.93 -14.50 1.91
CA TYR A 13 -24.07 -14.03 0.81
C TYR A 13 -22.92 -13.12 1.26
N ALA A 14 -23.09 -12.37 2.35
CA ALA A 14 -22.07 -11.45 2.85
C ALA A 14 -20.76 -12.19 3.21
N ALA A 15 -20.85 -13.39 3.78
CA ALA A 15 -19.69 -14.21 4.11
C ALA A 15 -18.86 -14.65 2.88
N TYR A 16 -19.44 -14.66 1.68
CA TYR A 16 -18.72 -14.93 0.42
C TYR A 16 -18.16 -13.66 -0.23
N VAL A 17 -18.83 -12.52 -0.04
CA VAL A 17 -18.44 -11.24 -0.62
C VAL A 17 -17.30 -10.57 0.15
N TRP A 18 -17.32 -10.66 1.49
CA TRP A 18 -16.28 -10.08 2.36
C TRP A 18 -14.87 -10.60 2.09
N PRO A 19 -14.63 -11.92 1.88
CA PRO A 19 -13.31 -12.42 1.51
C PRO A 19 -12.83 -11.89 0.16
N ALA A 20 -13.71 -11.77 -0.84
CA ALA A 20 -13.35 -11.26 -2.16
C ALA A 20 -13.00 -9.75 -2.12
N LEU A 21 -13.77 -8.96 -1.38
CA LEU A 21 -13.47 -7.56 -1.11
C LEU A 21 -12.19 -7.40 -0.29
N GLY A 22 -12.02 -8.22 0.76
CA GLY A 22 -10.82 -8.24 1.59
C GLY A 22 -9.58 -8.59 0.77
N LEU A 23 -9.67 -9.58 -0.12
CA LEU A 23 -8.59 -9.96 -1.03
C LEU A 23 -8.25 -8.81 -1.99
N THR A 24 -9.27 -8.16 -2.56
CA THR A 24 -9.07 -7.03 -3.47
C THR A 24 -8.38 -5.86 -2.77
N VAL A 25 -8.86 -5.48 -1.59
CA VAL A 25 -8.24 -4.44 -0.76
C VAL A 25 -6.82 -4.83 -0.38
N LEU A 26 -6.56 -6.10 -0.06
CA LEU A 26 -5.24 -6.61 0.30
C LEU A 26 -4.26 -6.55 -0.89
N VAL A 27 -4.71 -6.92 -2.09
CA VAL A 27 -3.89 -6.81 -3.32
C VAL A 27 -3.60 -5.35 -3.64
N LEU A 28 -4.60 -4.47 -3.60
CA LEU A 28 -4.42 -3.04 -3.85
C LEU A 28 -3.50 -2.39 -2.82
N ALA A 29 -3.68 -2.71 -1.54
CA ALA A 29 -2.80 -2.24 -0.46
C ALA A 29 -1.37 -2.77 -0.64
N GLY A 30 -1.20 -4.05 -0.99
CA GLY A 30 0.10 -4.63 -1.29
C GLY A 30 0.81 -3.94 -2.46
N LEU A 31 0.08 -3.63 -3.53
CA LEU A 31 0.60 -2.92 -4.69
C LEU A 31 0.96 -1.47 -4.37
N LEU A 32 0.12 -0.78 -3.57
CA LEU A 32 0.40 0.57 -3.10
C LEU A 32 1.66 0.59 -2.22
N VAL A 33 1.77 -0.33 -1.26
CA VAL A 33 2.96 -0.47 -0.41
C VAL A 33 4.19 -0.79 -1.23
N ALA A 34 4.09 -1.67 -2.23
CA ALA A 34 5.19 -2.00 -3.13
C ALA A 34 5.61 -0.80 -3.97
N SER A 35 4.65 -0.02 -4.49
CA SER A 35 4.90 1.21 -5.25
C SER A 35 5.63 2.25 -4.41
N VAL A 36 5.10 2.55 -3.21
CA VAL A 36 5.71 3.50 -2.27
C VAL A 36 7.10 3.03 -1.81
N LYS A 37 7.28 1.72 -1.57
CA LYS A 37 8.60 1.16 -1.26
C LYS A 37 9.58 1.26 -2.43
N SER A 38 9.12 1.04 -3.66
CA SER A 38 9.94 1.15 -4.87
C SER A 38 10.42 2.58 -5.08
N VAL A 39 9.52 3.56 -4.92
CA VAL A 39 9.86 4.98 -4.98
C VAL A 39 10.88 5.36 -3.90
N ARG A 40 10.65 4.97 -2.64
CA ARG A 40 11.60 5.23 -1.54
C ARG A 40 12.95 4.55 -1.73
N ARG A 41 13.01 3.39 -2.40
CA ARG A 41 14.29 2.74 -2.72
C ARG A 41 15.09 3.53 -3.75
N ARG A 42 14.43 4.10 -4.75
CA ARG A 42 15.06 4.95 -5.77
C ARG A 42 15.57 6.26 -5.17
N GLU A 43 14.78 6.89 -4.31
CA GLU A 43 15.21 8.09 -3.57
C GLU A 43 16.41 7.80 -2.65
N ALA A 44 16.44 6.65 -1.98
CA ALA A 44 17.56 6.28 -1.10
C ALA A 44 18.88 6.07 -1.86
N GLU A 45 18.82 5.62 -3.11
CA GLU A 45 20.00 5.43 -3.96
C GLU A 45 20.51 6.78 -4.49
N LEU A 46 19.59 7.68 -4.88
CA LEU A 46 19.92 9.05 -5.26
C LEU A 46 20.53 9.84 -4.09
N ALA A 47 19.96 9.73 -2.89
CA ALA A 47 20.50 10.38 -1.70
C ALA A 47 21.90 9.90 -1.33
N ARG A 48 22.24 8.64 -1.62
CA ARG A 48 23.61 8.12 -1.44
C ARG A 48 24.60 8.73 -2.42
N LEU A 49 24.20 8.84 -3.68
CA LEU A 49 25.04 9.43 -4.72
C LEU A 49 25.24 10.94 -4.53
N GLU A 50 24.22 11.67 -4.10
CA GLU A 50 24.35 13.09 -3.73
C GLU A 50 25.26 13.29 -2.51
N ALA A 51 25.17 12.42 -1.51
CA ALA A 51 26.04 12.49 -0.33
C ALA A 51 27.51 12.19 -0.65
N GLU A 52 27.78 11.35 -1.65
CA GLU A 52 29.14 11.07 -2.12
C GLU A 52 29.65 12.18 -3.06
N ALA A 53 28.80 12.69 -3.96
CA ALA A 53 29.16 13.77 -4.88
C ALA A 53 29.41 15.11 -4.17
N GLY A 54 28.59 15.47 -3.17
CA GLY A 54 28.78 16.67 -2.37
C GLY A 54 30.04 16.65 -1.49
N ARG A 55 30.65 15.48 -1.28
CA ARG A 55 31.90 15.32 -0.52
C ARG A 55 33.17 15.44 -1.37
N GLY A 56 33.04 15.34 -2.70
CA GLY A 56 34.16 15.40 -3.64
C GLY A 56 34.50 16.81 -4.15
N ASP A 57 33.62 17.79 -3.90
CA ASP A 57 33.79 19.19 -4.33
C ASP A 57 34.50 20.06 -3.27
N GLU A 58 34.70 19.54 -2.05
CA GLU A 58 35.41 20.22 -0.94
C GLU A 58 36.87 19.75 -0.74
N GLY A 59 37.50 19.15 -1.76
CA GLY A 59 38.89 18.65 -1.72
C GLY A 59 39.86 19.42 -2.63
#